data_AF-A0A3C2AZB5-F1
#
_entry.id   AF-A0A3C2AZB5-F1
#
_cell.length_a   1.000
_cell.length_b   1.000
_cell.length_c   1.000
_cell.angle_alpha   90.00
_cell.angle_beta   90.00
_cell.angle_gamma   90.00
#
_symmetry.space_group_name_H-M   'P 1'
#
loop_
_entity.id
_entity.type
_entity.pdbx_description
1 polymer ?
#
loop_
_entity_poly.entity_id
_entity_poly.type
_entity_poly.pdbx_seq_one_letter_code
_entity_poly.pdbx_strand_id
1 'polypeptide(L)' 'MRLESGLHLVGEGPVRAAVTADAFTLLRCLSARRTRAQFRALGWEGDADAAIAAIEAGFAGNYSFPTMEVEQ' A
#
# COMPACT_ATOMS: atom_id res chain seq x y z
N MET A 1 -6.21 24.98 8.38
CA MET A 1 -5.07 24.47 7.59
C MET A 1 -5.47 23.10 7.05
N ARG A 2 -5.87 23.03 5.77
CA ARG A 2 -6.32 21.80 5.12
C ARG A 2 -5.09 21.21 4.43
N LEU A 3 -4.60 20.07 4.92
CA LEU A 3 -3.54 19.33 4.24
C LEU A 3 -4.17 18.60 3.05
N GLU A 4 -4.34 19.30 1.94
CA GLU A 4 -4.64 18.68 0.64
C GLU A 4 -3.31 18.30 -0.01
N SER A 5 -2.66 17.28 0.54
CA SER A 5 -1.47 16.68 -0.06
C SER A 5 -1.73 15.20 -0.31
N GLY A 6 -2.27 14.89 -1.49
CA GLY A 6 -2.22 13.53 -2.01
C GLY A 6 -0.77 13.23 -2.37
N LEU A 7 -0.13 12.30 -1.64
CA LEU A 7 1.16 11.76 -2.06
C LEU A 7 0.90 10.84 -3.26
N HIS A 8 1.34 11.26 -4.45
CA HIS A 8 1.29 10.43 -5.65
C HIS A 8 2.65 9.76 -5.85
N LEU A 9 2.72 8.44 -5.64
CA LEU A 9 3.82 7.64 -6.15
C LEU A 9 3.52 7.34 -7.62
N VAL A 10 4.29 7.93 -8.53
CA VAL A 10 4.07 7.81 -9.98
C VAL A 10 4.99 6.73 -10.54
N GLY A 11 4.41 5.67 -11.09
CA GLY A 11 5.11 4.71 -11.95
C GLY A 11 4.91 5.07 -13.42
N GLU A 12 5.77 4.56 -14.30
CA GLU A 12 5.54 4.66 -15.75
C GLU A 12 4.45 3.65 -16.18
N GLY A 13 3.49 4.11 -16.98
CA GLY A 13 2.42 3.28 -17.53
C GLY A 13 1.02 3.58 -16.98
N PRO A 14 0.00 2.82 -17.41
CA PRO A 14 -1.37 3.02 -16.98
C PRO A 14 -1.54 2.66 -15.50
N VAL A 15 -2.36 3.44 -14.79
CA VAL A 15 -2.73 3.18 -13.39
C VAL A 15 -3.44 1.83 -13.30
N ARG A 16 -2.86 0.87 -12.58
CA ARG A 16 -3.46 -0.46 -12.36
C ARG A 16 -4.33 -0.52 -11.11
N ALA A 17 -4.03 0.30 -10.11
CA ALA A 17 -4.79 0.38 -8.87
C ALA A 17 -4.62 1.75 -8.22
N ALA A 18 -5.66 2.21 -7.53
CA ALA A 18 -5.64 3.38 -6.67
C ALA A 18 -6.14 2.99 -5.27
N VAL A 19 -5.63 3.64 -4.23
CA VAL A 19 -6.10 3.43 -2.86
C VAL A 19 -6.38 4.76 -2.20
N THR A 20 -7.54 4.84 -1.55
CA THR A 20 -7.90 6.00 -0.73
C THR A 20 -7.87 5.60 0.73
N ALA A 21 -7.01 6.25 1.51
CA ALA A 21 -6.99 6.16 2.96
C ALA A 21 -6.36 7.43 3.55
N ASP A 22 -6.51 7.63 4.86
CA ASP A 22 -5.79 8.69 5.55
C ASP A 22 -4.26 8.44 5.52
N ALA A 23 -3.48 9.52 5.65
CA ALA A 23 -2.02 9.48 5.54
C ALA A 23 -1.37 8.52 6.55
N PHE A 24 -1.93 8.40 7.76
CA PHE A 24 -1.40 7.51 8.78
C PHE A 24 -1.66 6.04 8.43
N THR A 25 -2.84 5.72 7.91
CA THR A 25 -3.17 4.39 7.37
C THR A 25 -2.24 3.99 6.23
N LEU A 26 -2.01 4.88 5.26
CA LEU A 26 -1.10 4.60 4.13
C LEU A 26 0.34 4.34 4.61
N LEU A 27 0.86 5.20 5.51
CA LEU A 27 2.18 5.03 6.10
C LEU A 27 2.32 3.69 6.83
N ARG A 28 1.27 3.29 7.59
CA ARG A 28 1.27 2.01 8.31
C ARG A 28 1.26 0.81 7.36
N CYS A 29 0.61 0.92 6.21
CA CYS A 29 0.57 -0.11 5.18
C CYS A 29 1.90 -0.27 4.44
N LEU A 30 2.62 0.81 4.20
CA LEU A 30 3.89 0.82 3.46
C LEU A 30 5.12 0.58 4.35
N SER A 31 4.97 0.56 5.68
CA SER A 31 6.07 0.39 6.65
C SER A 31 6.28 -1.04 7.16
N ALA A 32 5.84 -2.06 6.42
CA ALA A 32 5.98 -3.48 6.79
C ALA A 32 5.25 -3.88 8.08
N ARG A 33 4.23 -3.12 8.50
CA ARG A 33 3.45 -3.38 9.73
C ARG A 33 2.05 -3.93 9.47
N ARG A 34 1.73 -4.31 8.23
CA ARG A 34 0.43 -4.88 7.83
C ARG A 34 0.60 -6.15 7.03
N THR A 35 -0.27 -7.14 7.25
CA THR A 35 -0.32 -8.37 6.42
C THR A 35 -0.96 -8.07 5.06
N ARG A 36 -0.85 -9.00 4.09
CA ARG A 36 -1.53 -8.89 2.79
C ARG A 36 -3.05 -8.71 2.95
N ALA A 37 -3.67 -9.42 3.89
CA ALA A 37 -5.10 -9.29 4.17
C ALA A 37 -5.48 -7.86 4.63
N GLN A 38 -4.69 -7.29 5.54
CA GLN A 38 -4.91 -5.92 6.02
C GLN A 38 -4.61 -4.84 4.96
N PHE A 39 -3.79 -5.16 3.97
CA PHE A 39 -3.53 -4.30 2.81
C PHE A 39 -4.71 -4.33 1.82
N ARG A 40 -5.24 -5.52 1.52
CA ARG A 40 -6.43 -5.69 0.67
C ARG A 40 -7.70 -5.07 1.24
N ALA A 41 -7.81 -4.99 2.56
CA ALA A 41 -8.96 -4.39 3.26
C ALA A 41 -9.06 -2.85 3.13
N LEU A 42 -8.11 -2.19 2.46
CA LEU A 42 -8.22 -0.75 2.18
C LEU A 42 -9.24 -0.48 1.05
N GLY A 43 -9.63 0.79 0.90
CA GLY A 43 -10.51 1.25 -0.18
C GLY A 43 -9.78 1.31 -1.53
N TRP A 44 -9.52 0.14 -2.11
CA TRP A 44 -8.89 0.01 -3.42
C TRP A 44 -9.91 0.16 -4.55
N GLU A 45 -9.45 0.82 -5.62
CA GLU A 45 -10.06 0.79 -6.94
C GLU A 45 -9.07 0.11 -7.89
N GLY A 46 -9.51 -0.92 -8.61
CA GLY A 46 -8.64 -1.70 -9.52
C GLY A 46 -7.92 -2.87 -8.85
N ASP A 47 -6.73 -3.21 -9.37
CA ASP A 47 -6.00 -4.45 -9.06
C ASP A 47 -5.04 -4.30 -7.87
N ALA A 48 -5.57 -4.47 -6.65
CA ALA A 48 -4.80 -4.36 -5.42
C ALA A 48 -3.63 -5.35 -5.34
N ASP A 49 -3.73 -6.52 -5.98
CA ASP A 49 -2.68 -7.54 -5.97
C ASP A 49 -1.49 -7.13 -6.86
N ALA A 50 -1.73 -6.39 -7.95
CA ALA A 50 -0.64 -5.78 -8.71
C ALA A 50 0.16 -4.77 -7.87
N ALA A 51 -0.49 -4.04 -6.95
CA ALA A 51 0.20 -3.14 -6.03
C ALA A 51 1.04 -3.92 -5.00
N ILE A 52 0.55 -5.05 -4.49
CA ILE A 52 1.34 -5.96 -3.62
C ILE A 52 2.60 -6.44 -4.34
N ALA A 53 2.45 -6.93 -5.58
CA ALA A 53 3.57 -7.42 -6.38
C ALA A 53 4.60 -6.31 -6.65
N ALA A 54 4.15 -5.08 -6.94
CA ALA A 54 5.04 -3.94 -7.13
C ALA A 54 5.81 -3.55 -5.86
N ILE A 55 5.16 -3.59 -4.70
CA ILE A 55 5.81 -3.31 -3.40
C ILE A 55 6.87 -4.38 -3.09
N GLU A 56 6.54 -5.66 -3.29
CA GLU A 56 7.46 -6.78 -3.07
C GLU A 56 8.64 -6.76 -4.06
N ALA A 57 8.41 -6.33 -5.30
CA ALA A 57 9.46 -6.23 -6.33
C ALA A 57 10.34 -4.97 -6.22
N GLY A 58 9.80 -3.86 -5.70
CA GLY A 58 10.31 -2.52 -5.99
C GLY A 58 10.85 -1.70 -4.80
N PHE A 59 10.44 -1.96 -3.56
CA PHE A 59 11.06 -1.25 -2.44
C PHE A 59 12.47 -1.81 -2.25
N ALA A 60 13.49 -0.95 -2.42
CA ALA A 60 14.92 -1.24 -2.63
C ALA A 60 15.65 -2.10 -1.57
N GLY A 61 14.94 -2.85 -0.73
CA GLY A 61 15.51 -3.70 0.32
C GLY A 61 14.72 -5.00 0.57
N ASN A 62 14.16 -5.65 -0.46
CA ASN A 62 13.40 -6.91 -0.32
C ASN A 62 12.23 -6.77 0.66
N TYR A 63 11.35 -5.79 0.44
CA TYR A 63 10.16 -5.65 1.27
C TYR A 63 9.34 -6.94 1.22
N SER A 64 9.00 -7.47 2.40
CA SER A 64 8.07 -8.58 2.54
C SER A 64 6.96 -8.20 3.51
N PHE A 65 5.72 -8.50 3.14
CA PHE A 65 4.60 -8.36 4.06
C PHE A 65 4.74 -9.39 5.19
N PRO A 66 4.55 -9.00 6.46
CA PRO A 66 4.45 -9.93 7.58
C PRO A 66 3.47 -11.07 7.30
N THR A 67 3.91 -12.30 7.57
CA THR A 67 3.12 -13.52 7.41
C THR A 67 2.23 -13.82 8.62
N MET A 68 2.58 -13.32 9.80
CA MET A 68 1.76 -13.51 11.00
C MET A 68 0.64 -12.49 11.04
N GLU A 69 -0.60 -12.96 11.18
CA GLU A 69 -1.72 -12.15 11.64
C GLU A 69 -1.36 -11.69 13.05
N VAL A 70 -0.88 -10.45 13.19
CA VAL A 70 -0.66 -9.88 14.51
C VAL A 70 -2.05 -9.66 15.10
N GLU A 71 -2.48 -10.63 15.91
CA GLU A 71 -3.63 -10.52 16.80
C GLU A 71 -3.50 -9.20 17.56
N GLN A 72 -4.51 -8.34 17.46
CA GLN A 72 -4.54 -7.04 18.15
C GLN A 72 -4.84 -7.23 19.63
#